data_AF-A0A8J8J5J1-F1
#
_entry.id   AF-A0A8J8J5J1-F1
#
_cell.length_a   1.000
_cell.length_b   1.000
_cell.length_c   1.000
_cell.angle_alpha   90.00
_cell.angle_beta   90.00
_cell.angle_gamma   90.00
#
_symmetry.space_group_name_H-M   'P 1'
#
loop_
_entity.id
_entity.type
_entity.pdbx_description
1 polymer ?
#
loop_
_entity_poly.entity_id
_entity_poly.type
_entity_poly.pdbx_seq_one_letter_code
_entity_poly.pdbx_strand_id
1 'polypeptide(L)'
;IRIANHLGVEVIVVHGGDIRKSYTKAYVNTLKHLRELKPIAENSGVKLVIENLFEGKIGALPHELLSFANEGFELCFDIGHAFLTSVNSGLRMDEFSVLFPYTSHLHIHDNNGYEDEHRPLGEGMIGFSYAGRVVELTKA
;
A
#
# COMPACT_ATOMS: atom_id res chain seq x y z
N ILE A 1 -5.21 10.79 -13.33
CA ILE A 1 -4.00 11.43 -13.92
C ILE A 1 -4.29 12.84 -14.43
N ARG A 2 -5.08 13.05 -15.51
CA ARG A 2 -5.35 14.41 -16.03
C ARG A 2 -5.91 15.40 -14.99
N ILE A 3 -6.90 14.96 -14.21
CA ILE A 3 -7.47 15.79 -13.13
C ILE A 3 -6.42 16.07 -12.05
N ALA A 4 -5.67 15.05 -11.63
CA ALA A 4 -4.59 15.21 -10.66
C ALA A 4 -3.54 16.23 -11.13
N ASN A 5 -3.07 16.13 -12.37
CA ASN A 5 -2.17 17.12 -12.98
C ASN A 5 -2.79 18.52 -12.99
N HIS A 6 -4.04 18.66 -13.40
CA HIS A 6 -4.73 19.96 -13.43
C HIS A 6 -4.84 20.61 -12.04
N LEU A 7 -4.97 19.79 -11.00
CA LEU A 7 -5.02 20.22 -9.60
C LEU A 7 -3.62 20.37 -8.96
N GLY A 8 -2.54 20.10 -9.70
CA GLY A 8 -1.18 20.14 -9.17
C GLY A 8 -0.86 19.02 -8.16
N VAL A 9 -1.57 17.90 -8.21
CA VAL A 9 -1.34 16.75 -7.34
C VAL A 9 -0.12 15.97 -7.81
N GLU A 10 0.80 15.68 -6.90
CA GLU A 10 2.06 14.99 -7.19
C GLU A 10 1.95 13.46 -7.15
N VAL A 11 1.00 12.92 -6.38
CA VAL A 11 0.87 11.47 -6.11
C VAL A 11 -0.56 10.99 -6.30
N ILE A 12 -0.72 9.84 -6.97
CA ILE A 12 -1.96 9.07 -7.00
C ILE A 12 -1.69 7.72 -6.32
N VAL A 13 -2.46 7.45 -5.27
CA VAL A 13 -2.48 6.13 -4.63
C VAL A 13 -3.36 5.18 -5.45
N VAL A 14 -2.85 3.98 -5.71
CA VAL A 14 -3.52 2.95 -6.50
C VAL A 14 -3.65 1.69 -5.67
N HIS A 15 -4.89 1.25 -5.48
CA HIS A 15 -5.22 -0.03 -4.86
C HIS A 15 -5.07 -1.15 -5.90
N GLY A 16 -4.49 -2.28 -5.48
CA GLY A 16 -4.59 -3.52 -6.24
C GLY A 16 -6.05 -3.99 -6.38
N GLY A 17 -6.32 -4.79 -7.41
CA GLY A 17 -7.67 -5.30 -7.68
C GLY A 17 -8.07 -6.48 -6.79
N ASP A 18 -9.38 -6.78 -6.76
CA ASP A 18 -9.91 -7.96 -6.06
C ASP A 18 -9.44 -9.29 -6.68
N ILE A 19 -9.10 -10.24 -5.84
CA ILE A 19 -8.85 -11.63 -6.21
C ILE A 19 -10.17 -12.39 -6.17
N ARG A 20 -10.74 -12.69 -7.34
CA ARG A 20 -12.02 -13.42 -7.42
C ARG A 20 -11.86 -14.92 -7.69
N LYS A 21 -11.14 -15.28 -8.76
CA LYS A 21 -11.05 -16.67 -9.25
C LYS A 21 -9.63 -17.21 -9.31
N SER A 22 -8.66 -16.35 -9.60
CA SER A 22 -7.28 -16.75 -9.80
C SER A 22 -6.38 -15.60 -9.39
N TYR A 23 -5.56 -15.85 -8.37
CA TYR A 23 -4.51 -14.94 -7.94
C TYR A 23 -3.62 -14.54 -9.12
N THR A 24 -3.08 -15.51 -9.86
CA THR A 24 -2.18 -15.26 -11.00
C THR A 24 -2.81 -14.34 -12.03
N LYS A 25 -4.09 -14.55 -12.40
CA LYS A 25 -4.77 -13.67 -13.35
C LYS A 25 -4.96 -12.26 -12.79
N ALA A 26 -5.36 -12.13 -11.52
CA ALA A 26 -5.54 -10.84 -10.88
C ALA A 26 -4.21 -10.07 -10.79
N TYR A 27 -3.13 -10.74 -10.37
CA TYR A 27 -1.79 -10.17 -10.28
C TYR A 27 -1.26 -9.72 -11.64
N VAL A 28 -1.28 -10.60 -12.65
CA VAL A 28 -0.78 -10.28 -14.00
C VAL A 28 -1.56 -9.12 -14.62
N ASN A 29 -2.89 -9.10 -14.46
CA ASN A 29 -3.69 -7.98 -14.95
C ASN A 29 -3.37 -6.68 -14.22
N THR A 30 -3.21 -6.71 -12.90
CA THR A 30 -2.85 -5.52 -12.11
C THR A 30 -1.49 -4.98 -12.56
N LEU A 31 -0.47 -5.84 -12.62
CA LEU A 31 0.87 -5.46 -13.08
C LEU A 31 0.87 -4.90 -14.51
N LYS A 32 0.10 -5.53 -15.42
CA LYS A 32 -0.03 -5.04 -16.80
C LYS A 32 -0.57 -3.61 -16.83
N HIS A 33 -1.69 -3.33 -16.17
CA HIS A 33 -2.29 -2.00 -16.18
C HIS A 33 -1.41 -0.97 -15.46
N LEU A 34 -0.75 -1.35 -14.36
CA LEU A 34 0.21 -0.47 -13.69
C LEU A 34 1.36 -0.07 -14.63
N ARG A 35 1.92 -1.03 -15.38
CA ARG A 35 2.97 -0.76 -16.38
C ARG A 35 2.48 0.15 -17.52
N GLU A 36 1.23 0.00 -17.96
CA GLU A 36 0.63 0.88 -18.97
C GLU A 36 0.40 2.30 -18.43
N LEU A 37 -0.02 2.43 -17.16
CA LEU A 37 -0.33 3.72 -16.55
C LEU A 37 0.91 4.49 -16.09
N LYS A 38 1.98 3.81 -15.67
CA LYS A 38 3.21 4.42 -15.15
C LYS A 38 3.77 5.52 -16.07
N PRO A 39 4.08 5.27 -17.36
CA PRO A 39 4.62 6.31 -18.23
C PRO A 39 3.62 7.45 -18.49
N ILE A 40 2.31 7.17 -18.46
CA ILE A 40 1.27 8.21 -18.63
C ILE A 40 1.27 9.16 -17.43
N ALA A 41 1.40 8.60 -16.23
CA ALA A 41 1.47 9.37 -15.00
C ALA A 41 2.76 10.20 -14.93
N GLU A 42 3.91 9.57 -15.19
CA GLU A 42 5.23 10.22 -15.18
C GLU A 42 5.30 11.37 -16.21
N ASN A 43 4.82 11.16 -17.43
CA ASN A 43 4.74 12.22 -18.45
C ASN A 43 3.80 13.37 -18.07
N SER A 44 2.89 13.14 -17.13
CA SER A 44 1.99 14.15 -16.57
C SER A 44 2.54 14.75 -15.28
N GLY A 45 3.77 14.45 -14.87
CA GLY A 45 4.35 14.92 -13.60
C GLY A 45 3.65 14.36 -12.36
N VAL A 46 2.95 13.23 -12.47
CA VAL A 46 2.24 12.57 -11.37
C VAL A 46 2.89 11.22 -11.11
N LYS A 47 3.15 10.89 -9.85
CA LYS A 47 3.65 9.58 -9.45
C LYS A 47 2.50 8.64 -9.09
N LEU A 48 2.61 7.37 -9.47
CA LEU A 48 1.74 6.32 -8.96
C LEU A 48 2.43 5.63 -7.79
N VAL A 49 1.73 5.52 -6.66
CA VAL A 49 2.17 4.72 -5.50
C VAL A 49 1.17 3.59 -5.28
N ILE A 50 1.67 2.39 -4.96
CA ILE A 50 0.82 1.21 -4.78
C ILE A 50 0.60 0.98 -3.29
N GLU A 51 -0.65 0.87 -2.88
CA GLU A 51 -1.01 0.66 -1.48
C GLU A 51 -0.99 -0.82 -1.09
N ASN A 52 -0.50 -1.14 0.12
CA ASN A 52 -0.77 -2.46 0.69
C ASN A 52 -2.23 -2.55 1.09
N LEU A 53 -2.86 -3.63 0.69
CA LEU A 53 -4.24 -3.93 1.05
C LEU A 53 -4.23 -5.08 2.06
N PHE A 54 -5.38 -5.72 2.19
CA PHE A 54 -5.57 -6.89 3.04
C PHE A 54 -6.26 -8.00 2.26
N GLU A 55 -6.64 -9.07 2.96
CA GLU A 55 -7.12 -10.33 2.41
C GLU A 55 -8.08 -10.20 1.22
N GLY A 56 -7.86 -11.03 0.20
CA GLY A 56 -8.70 -11.06 -1.01
C GLY A 56 -8.36 -10.00 -2.05
N LYS A 57 -7.29 -9.20 -1.86
CA LYS A 57 -6.83 -8.19 -2.82
C LYS A 57 -5.35 -8.36 -3.16
N ILE A 58 -4.97 -7.88 -4.34
CA ILE A 58 -3.57 -7.75 -4.74
C ILE A 58 -2.91 -6.68 -3.88
N GLY A 59 -1.75 -7.00 -3.32
CA GLY A 59 -0.99 -6.12 -2.42
C GLY A 59 -1.19 -6.43 -0.93
N ALA A 60 -1.80 -7.56 -0.57
CA ALA A 60 -1.98 -7.94 0.82
C ALA A 60 -0.67 -8.37 1.49
N LEU A 61 0.16 -9.13 0.78
CA LEU A 61 1.37 -9.73 1.34
C LEU A 61 2.61 -8.90 0.99
N PRO A 62 3.58 -8.73 1.91
CA PRO A 62 4.73 -7.87 1.67
C PRO A 62 5.60 -8.34 0.49
N HIS A 63 5.75 -9.65 0.27
CA HIS A 63 6.52 -10.15 -0.88
C HIS A 63 5.86 -9.80 -2.22
N GLU A 64 4.53 -9.69 -2.27
CA GLU A 64 3.80 -9.27 -3.46
C GLU A 64 4.09 -7.78 -3.75
N LEU A 65 4.02 -6.92 -2.75
CA LEU A 65 4.39 -5.51 -2.93
C LEU A 65 5.86 -5.30 -3.26
N LEU A 66 6.75 -6.09 -2.67
CA LEU A 66 8.18 -6.05 -2.99
C LEU A 66 8.42 -6.34 -4.48
N SER A 67 7.60 -7.21 -5.09
CA SER A 67 7.69 -7.48 -6.52
C SER A 67 7.29 -6.26 -7.38
N PHE A 68 6.31 -5.45 -6.95
CA PHE A 68 6.02 -4.18 -7.62
C PHE A 68 7.12 -3.14 -7.37
N ALA A 69 7.70 -3.10 -6.17
CA ALA A 69 8.82 -2.22 -5.88
C ALA A 69 10.04 -2.52 -6.79
N ASN A 70 10.30 -3.80 -7.06
CA ASN A 70 11.35 -4.24 -7.99
C ASN A 70 11.05 -3.87 -9.46
N GLU A 71 9.80 -3.59 -9.81
CA GLU A 71 9.38 -3.00 -11.09
C GLU A 71 9.50 -1.46 -11.10
N GLY A 72 10.07 -0.90 -10.03
CA GLY A 72 10.34 0.53 -9.86
C GLY A 72 9.11 1.34 -9.48
N PHE A 73 8.09 0.73 -8.89
CA PHE A 73 6.98 1.47 -8.26
C PHE A 73 7.38 1.88 -6.84
N GLU A 74 6.90 3.03 -6.40
CA GLU A 74 6.92 3.40 -4.99
C GLU A 74 5.63 2.92 -4.31
N LEU A 75 5.64 2.83 -2.98
CA LEU A 75 4.56 2.27 -2.19
C LEU A 75 3.90 3.32 -1.30
N CYS A 76 2.59 3.17 -1.14
CA CYS A 76 1.85 3.73 0.00
C CYS A 76 1.77 2.64 1.06
N PHE A 77 2.30 2.89 2.26
CA PHE A 77 2.16 1.97 3.36
C PHE A 77 1.01 2.38 4.27
N ASP A 78 -0.05 1.58 4.26
CA ASP A 78 -1.19 1.67 5.16
C ASP A 78 -0.97 0.73 6.37
N ILE A 79 -0.87 1.34 7.54
CA ILE A 79 -0.57 0.59 8.77
C ILE A 79 -1.75 -0.26 9.23
N GLY A 80 -2.98 0.15 8.93
CA GLY A 80 -4.19 -0.57 9.31
C GLY A 80 -4.38 -1.82 8.48
N HIS A 81 -4.19 -1.74 7.17
CA HIS A 81 -4.23 -2.89 6.27
C HIS A 81 -3.14 -3.92 6.60
N ALA A 82 -1.93 -3.45 6.95
CA ALA A 82 -0.86 -4.33 7.42
C ALA A 82 -1.26 -5.06 8.71
N PHE A 83 -1.92 -4.37 9.64
CA PHE A 83 -2.39 -4.96 10.89
C PHE A 83 -3.52 -5.98 10.67
N LEU A 84 -4.49 -5.70 9.80
CA LEU A 84 -5.51 -6.68 9.41
C LEU A 84 -4.89 -7.93 8.79
N THR A 85 -3.93 -7.76 7.89
CA THR A 85 -3.20 -8.89 7.29
C THR A 85 -2.43 -9.68 8.35
N SER A 86 -1.79 -9.00 9.29
CA SER A 86 -1.07 -9.62 10.41
C SER A 86 -1.99 -10.50 11.24
N VAL A 87 -3.16 -9.97 11.63
CA VAL A 87 -4.15 -10.71 12.44
C VAL A 87 -4.71 -11.91 11.68
N ASN A 88 -5.08 -11.75 10.41
CA ASN A 88 -5.72 -12.83 9.64
C ASN A 88 -4.76 -13.94 9.21
N SER A 89 -3.51 -13.61 8.90
CA SER A 89 -2.52 -14.57 8.36
C SER A 89 -1.53 -15.10 9.39
N GLY A 90 -1.44 -14.48 10.57
CA GLY A 90 -0.41 -14.77 11.57
C GLY A 90 0.97 -14.20 11.24
N LEU A 91 1.08 -13.43 10.14
CA LEU A 91 2.31 -12.71 9.77
C LEU A 91 2.62 -11.64 10.82
N ARG A 92 3.90 -11.44 11.18
CA ARG A 92 4.25 -10.37 12.12
C ARG A 92 4.24 -9.00 11.43
N MET A 93 3.79 -7.96 12.12
CA MET A 93 3.87 -6.58 11.64
C MET A 93 5.28 -6.14 11.22
N ASP A 94 6.32 -6.67 11.88
CA ASP A 94 7.72 -6.39 11.52
C ASP A 94 8.10 -6.92 10.13
N GLU A 95 7.42 -7.93 9.60
CA GLU A 95 7.75 -8.50 8.29
C GLU A 95 7.44 -7.55 7.14
N PHE A 96 6.56 -6.56 7.37
CA PHE A 96 6.30 -5.49 6.41
C PHE A 96 7.45 -4.48 6.30
N SER A 97 8.42 -4.48 7.22
CA SER A 97 9.53 -3.52 7.18
C SER A 97 10.40 -3.63 5.94
N VAL A 98 10.34 -4.76 5.22
CA VAL A 98 10.99 -4.94 3.91
C VAL A 98 10.50 -3.94 2.86
N LEU A 99 9.31 -3.37 3.05
CA LEU A 99 8.70 -2.39 2.15
C LEU A 99 9.13 -0.94 2.44
N PHE A 100 9.63 -0.66 3.66
CA PHE A 100 9.90 0.70 4.09
C PHE A 100 10.89 1.47 3.19
N PRO A 101 11.96 0.85 2.65
CA PRO A 101 12.86 1.53 1.70
C PRO A 101 12.21 1.99 0.39
N TYR A 102 11.03 1.46 0.07
CA TYR A 102 10.27 1.76 -1.16
C TYR A 102 9.00 2.57 -0.88
N THR A 103 8.74 2.89 0.39
CA THR A 103 7.55 3.61 0.85
C THR A 103 7.82 5.10 0.85
N SER A 104 7.01 5.85 0.10
CA SER A 104 7.06 7.31 -0.01
C SER A 104 5.73 7.99 0.33
N HIS A 105 4.71 7.21 0.67
CA HIS A 105 3.43 7.70 1.16
C HIS A 105 2.96 6.82 2.30
N LEU A 106 2.23 7.39 3.26
CA LEU A 106 1.74 6.68 4.44
C LEU A 106 0.25 6.98 4.64
N HIS A 107 -0.50 5.94 4.99
CA HIS A 107 -1.78 6.07 5.65
C HIS A 107 -1.60 5.64 7.11
N ILE A 108 -1.82 6.60 8.02
CA ILE A 108 -1.65 6.40 9.46
C ILE A 108 -3.02 6.51 10.12
N HIS A 109 -3.50 5.39 10.63
CA HIS A 109 -4.72 5.29 11.42
C HIS A 109 -4.64 4.07 12.34
N ASP A 110 -5.66 3.85 13.15
CA ASP A 110 -5.76 2.70 14.03
C ASP A 110 -6.93 1.78 13.66
N ASN A 111 -6.88 0.54 14.14
CA ASN A 111 -8.01 -0.38 14.18
C ASN A 111 -7.77 -1.51 15.21
N ASN A 112 -8.80 -2.31 15.48
CA ASN A 112 -8.74 -3.42 16.45
C ASN A 112 -8.41 -4.78 15.82
N GLY A 113 -8.05 -4.83 14.54
CA GLY A 113 -7.64 -6.06 13.85
C GLY A 113 -8.80 -6.89 13.29
N TYR A 114 -10.04 -6.39 13.32
CA TYR A 114 -11.22 -7.10 12.81
C TYR A 114 -11.71 -6.55 11.46
N GLU A 115 -11.70 -5.24 11.32
CA GLU A 115 -12.11 -4.53 10.11
C GLU A 115 -11.31 -3.23 9.96
N ASP A 116 -11.42 -2.63 8.78
CA ASP A 116 -10.73 -1.39 8.46
C ASP A 116 -11.46 -0.18 9.05
N GLU A 117 -11.33 0.00 10.36
CA GLU A 117 -12.14 0.96 11.13
C GLU A 117 -11.72 2.44 10.97
N HIS A 118 -10.51 2.72 10.46
CA HIS A 118 -9.95 4.08 10.33
C HIS A 118 -10.05 4.93 11.61
N ARG A 119 -9.80 4.32 12.77
CA ARG A 119 -9.86 5.03 14.05
C ARG A 119 -8.71 6.04 14.17
N PRO A 120 -8.88 7.10 14.98
CA PRO A 120 -7.77 7.94 15.38
C PRO A 120 -6.65 7.11 16.01
N LEU A 121 -5.40 7.51 15.77
CA LEU A 121 -4.23 6.82 16.31
C LEU A 121 -4.31 6.77 17.86
N GLY A 122 -4.12 5.58 18.43
CA GLY A 122 -4.24 5.34 19.87
C GLY A 122 -5.63 4.90 20.34
N GLU A 123 -6.64 4.87 19.47
CA GLU A 123 -7.98 4.35 19.77
C GLU A 123 -8.18 2.89 19.30
N GLY A 124 -7.13 2.24 18.81
CA GLY A 124 -7.11 0.83 18.46
C GLY A 124 -5.91 0.11 19.08
N MET A 125 -5.42 -0.93 18.39
CA MET A 125 -4.37 -1.81 18.90
C MET A 125 -2.99 -1.55 18.27
N ILE A 126 -2.88 -0.69 17.25
CA ILE A 126 -1.62 -0.36 16.58
C ILE A 126 -0.83 0.66 17.41
N GLY A 127 -1.48 1.77 17.77
CA GLY A 127 -0.96 2.80 18.65
C GLY A 127 0.22 3.61 18.11
N PHE A 128 0.59 4.66 18.86
CA PHE A 128 1.60 5.64 18.47
C PHE A 128 3.01 5.05 18.31
N SER A 129 3.36 4.01 19.06
CA SER A 129 4.73 3.46 19.03
C SER A 129 5.06 2.83 17.68
N TYR A 130 4.16 2.02 17.12
CA TYR A 130 4.40 1.40 15.82
C TYR A 130 4.28 2.43 14.69
N ALA A 131 3.27 3.30 14.74
CA ALA A 131 3.13 4.37 13.76
C ALA A 131 4.35 5.30 13.71
N GLY A 132 4.89 5.71 14.87
CA GLY A 132 6.12 6.51 14.95
C GLY A 132 7.31 5.82 14.30
N ARG A 133 7.49 4.52 14.56
CA ARG A 133 8.53 3.71 13.91
C ARG A 133 8.36 3.64 12.39
N VAL A 134 7.13 3.55 11.87
CA VAL A 134 6.87 3.56 10.43
C VAL A 134 7.25 4.91 9.82
N VAL A 135 6.87 6.03 10.46
CA VAL A 135 7.24 7.38 10.01
C VAL A 135 8.76 7.55 10.00
N GLU A 136 9.46 7.10 11.04
CA GLU A 136 10.93 7.25 11.14
C GLU A 136 11.71 6.41 10.11
N LEU A 137 11.20 5.26 9.71
CA LEU A 137 11.93 4.28 8.90
C LEU A 137 11.58 4.31 7.40
N THR A 138 10.60 5.11 6.99
CA THR A 138 10.17 5.23 5.59
C THR A 138 10.69 6.52 4.96
N LYS A 139 10.54 6.67 3.64
CA LYS A 139 10.95 7.88 2.89
C LYS A 139 9.79 8.84 2.65
N ALA A 140 8.70 8.69 3.40
CA ALA A 140 7.48 9.49 3.27
C ALA A 140 7.63 10.88 3.89
#